data_AF-A0A7V9GJA1-F1
#
_entry.id   AF-A0A7V9GJA1-F1
#
_cell.length_a   1.000
_cell.length_b   1.000
_cell.length_c   1.000
_cell.angle_alpha   90.00
_cell.angle_beta   90.00
_cell.angle_gamma   90.00
#
_symmetry.space_group_name_H-M   'P 1'
#
loop_
_entity.id
_entity.type
_entity.pdbx_description
1 polymer ?
#
loop_
_entity_poly.entity_id
_entity_poly.type
_entity_poly.pdbx_seq_one_letter_code
_entity_poly.pdbx_strand_id
1 'polypeptide(L)'
;MTEFPSPPSSTFVHDPQSPQAVAEFLDRCEADLVHPDVVADRLRRQGWPDFSAAQVAEHYRDRFDEHTLGYSALLVCTGLSALAAGTAAHQLLGLAEGLDVDREGLALWLTVLVVATPLAAWATVWAQRVDRDDPVAVWSRPRRSLARVLLWCCAVVGGCRLLAYVFNVIATLAGSEWASERSLGVGFAHVAVTLGITYPLGRWAFGFLHRFDAEDPTAPRARSRRERATGGSALRSAG
;
A
#
# COMPACT_ATOMS: atom_id res chain seq x y z
N MET A 1 -6.04 73.61 -10.76
CA MET A 1 -6.09 72.50 -9.80
C MET A 1 -6.70 71.31 -10.53
N THR A 2 -5.86 70.40 -11.00
CA THR A 2 -6.25 69.19 -11.73
C THR A 2 -6.27 68.03 -10.74
N GLU A 3 -7.46 67.55 -10.39
CA GLU A 3 -7.64 66.32 -9.61
C GLU A 3 -7.18 65.12 -10.44
N PHE A 4 -6.18 64.41 -9.94
CA PHE A 4 -5.81 63.10 -10.47
C PHE A 4 -6.82 62.07 -9.95
N PRO A 5 -7.43 61.25 -10.82
CA PRO A 5 -8.30 60.16 -10.38
C PRO A 5 -7.44 59.12 -9.67
N SER A 6 -7.78 58.83 -8.41
CA SER A 6 -7.21 57.71 -7.66
C SER A 6 -7.44 56.41 -8.44
N PRO A 7 -6.43 55.53 -8.56
CA PRO A 7 -6.60 54.24 -9.21
C PRO A 7 -7.66 53.43 -8.43
N PRO A 8 -8.50 52.64 -9.12
CA PRO A 8 -9.43 51.76 -8.43
C PRO A 8 -8.63 50.74 -7.62
N SER A 9 -8.71 50.84 -6.30
CA SER A 9 -8.27 49.83 -5.34
C SER A 9 -9.19 48.61 -5.44
N SER A 10 -9.18 47.94 -6.59
CA SER A 10 -9.86 46.67 -6.83
C SER A 10 -8.79 45.57 -6.77
N THR A 11 -8.11 45.46 -5.65
CA THR A 11 -7.53 44.18 -5.27
C THR A 11 -8.73 43.32 -4.88
N PHE A 12 -9.31 42.61 -5.85
CA PHE A 12 -10.11 41.43 -5.53
C PHE A 12 -9.17 40.50 -4.78
N VAL A 13 -9.20 40.60 -3.45
CA VAL A 13 -8.68 39.56 -2.57
C VAL A 13 -9.60 38.39 -2.84
N HIS A 14 -9.27 37.60 -3.87
CA HIS A 14 -9.83 36.28 -4.02
C HIS A 14 -9.56 35.60 -2.69
N ASP A 15 -10.63 35.31 -1.94
CA ASP A 15 -10.50 34.53 -0.73
C ASP A 15 -9.74 33.25 -1.14
N PRO A 16 -8.49 33.08 -0.66
CA PRO A 16 -7.67 31.94 -1.06
C PRO A 16 -8.32 30.62 -0.63
N GLN A 17 -9.35 30.69 0.23
CA GLN A 17 -10.14 29.56 0.72
C GLN A 17 -11.46 29.34 -0.03
N SER A 18 -11.75 30.13 -1.08
CA SER A 18 -12.92 29.87 -1.91
C SER A 18 -12.83 28.47 -2.56
N PRO A 19 -13.91 27.67 -2.58
CA PRO A 19 -13.89 26.32 -3.13
C PRO A 19 -13.38 26.25 -4.58
N GLN A 20 -13.68 27.29 -5.37
CA GLN A 20 -13.22 27.40 -6.75
C GLN A 20 -11.70 27.64 -6.86
N ALA A 21 -11.14 28.51 -6.03
CA ALA A 21 -9.69 28.74 -6.00
C ALA A 21 -8.93 27.48 -5.55
N VAL A 22 -9.49 26.72 -4.60
CA VAL A 22 -8.95 25.42 -4.18
C VAL A 22 -9.01 24.41 -5.32
N ALA A 23 -10.14 24.30 -6.02
CA ALA A 23 -10.27 23.40 -7.17
C ALA A 23 -9.25 23.71 -8.26
N GLU A 24 -9.11 24.98 -8.66
CA GLU A 24 -8.12 25.40 -9.67
C GLU A 24 -6.67 25.16 -9.21
N PHE A 25 -6.39 25.35 -7.92
CA PHE A 25 -5.08 25.02 -7.36
C PHE A 25 -4.79 23.53 -7.43
N LEU A 26 -5.75 22.68 -7.09
CA LEU A 26 -5.63 21.23 -7.18
C LEU A 26 -5.47 20.77 -8.63
N ASP A 27 -6.22 21.35 -9.57
CA ASP A 27 -6.11 21.05 -11.01
C ASP A 27 -4.70 21.39 -11.54
N ARG A 28 -4.11 22.51 -11.09
CA ARG A 28 -2.71 22.84 -11.40
C ARG A 28 -1.74 21.84 -10.78
N CYS A 29 -1.94 21.45 -9.53
CA CYS A 29 -1.11 20.44 -8.86
C CYS A 29 -1.19 19.08 -9.56
N GLU A 30 -2.37 18.71 -10.06
CA GLU A 30 -2.62 17.48 -10.81
C GLU A 30 -1.90 17.49 -12.15
N ALA A 31 -1.98 18.60 -12.88
CA ALA A 31 -1.27 18.78 -14.15
C ALA A 31 0.26 18.64 -13.97
N ASP A 32 0.79 19.12 -12.85
CA ASP A 32 2.21 19.04 -12.48
C ASP A 32 2.60 17.75 -11.72
N LEU A 33 1.65 16.84 -11.46
CA LEU A 33 1.87 15.60 -10.71
C LEU A 33 2.52 15.86 -9.34
N VAL A 34 2.04 16.87 -8.63
CA VAL A 34 2.57 17.26 -7.31
C VAL A 34 2.13 16.23 -6.27
N HIS A 35 3.09 15.74 -5.48
CA HIS A 35 2.83 14.80 -4.40
C HIS A 35 1.85 15.38 -3.36
N PRO A 36 0.86 14.61 -2.85
CA PRO A 36 -0.13 15.12 -1.89
C PRO A 36 0.46 15.75 -0.62
N ASP A 37 1.59 15.23 -0.12
CA ASP A 37 2.24 15.81 1.07
C ASP A 37 2.86 17.18 0.75
N VAL A 38 3.33 17.39 -0.49
CA VAL A 38 3.80 18.70 -0.97
C VAL A 38 2.64 19.67 -1.14
N VAL A 39 1.46 19.19 -1.57
CA VAL A 39 0.23 19.99 -1.60
C VAL A 39 -0.14 20.47 -0.20
N ALA A 40 -0.16 19.57 0.79
CA ALA A 40 -0.41 19.91 2.19
C ALA A 40 0.60 20.95 2.72
N ASP A 41 1.89 20.74 2.46
CA ASP A 41 2.95 21.67 2.88
C ASP A 41 2.84 23.03 2.20
N ARG A 42 2.48 23.08 0.91
CA ARG A 42 2.24 24.34 0.19
C ARG A 42 1.07 25.10 0.81
N LEU A 43 -0.03 24.42 1.14
CA LEU A 43 -1.19 25.02 1.81
C LEU A 43 -0.81 25.56 3.20
N ARG A 44 -0.06 24.80 4.00
CA ARG A 44 0.45 25.25 5.31
C ARG A 44 1.31 26.51 5.17
N ARG A 45 2.22 26.56 4.20
CA ARG A 45 3.07 27.74 3.92
C ARG A 45 2.26 28.96 3.46
N GLN A 46 1.08 28.74 2.90
CA GLN A 46 0.12 29.79 2.55
C GLN A 46 -0.76 30.23 3.73
N GLY A 47 -0.50 29.71 4.94
CA GLY A 47 -1.22 30.09 6.15
C GLY A 47 -2.49 29.28 6.43
N TRP A 48 -2.71 28.17 5.72
CA TRP A 48 -3.84 27.28 6.02
C TRP A 48 -3.62 26.54 7.34
N PRO A 49 -4.69 26.32 8.15
CA PRO A 49 -4.61 25.45 9.31
C PRO A 49 -4.17 24.02 8.93
N ASP A 50 -3.37 23.38 9.78
CA ASP A 50 -2.81 22.05 9.51
C ASP A 50 -3.89 21.00 9.18
N PHE A 51 -5.01 21.04 9.89
CA PHE A 51 -6.13 20.13 9.66
C PHE A 51 -6.78 20.35 8.29
N SER A 52 -7.07 21.60 7.93
CA SER A 52 -7.68 21.94 6.64
C SER A 52 -6.75 21.62 5.46
N ALA A 53 -5.46 21.91 5.59
CA ALA A 53 -4.46 21.56 4.59
C ALA A 53 -4.36 20.03 4.38
N ALA A 54 -4.41 19.25 5.48
CA ALA A 54 -4.42 17.80 5.41
C ALA A 54 -5.71 17.26 4.76
N GLN A 55 -6.86 17.84 5.08
CA GLN A 55 -8.15 17.44 4.50
C GLN A 55 -8.22 17.72 2.99
N VAL A 56 -7.73 18.87 2.54
CA VAL A 56 -7.65 19.20 1.11
C VAL A 56 -6.69 18.26 0.37
N ALA A 57 -5.55 17.94 0.98
CA ALA A 57 -4.61 16.96 0.42
C ALA A 57 -5.18 15.53 0.40
N GLU A 58 -6.04 15.17 1.36
CA GLU A 58 -6.81 13.92 1.32
C GLU A 58 -7.83 13.92 0.19
N HIS A 59 -8.62 14.98 0.04
CA HIS A 59 -9.58 15.09 -1.05
C HIS A 59 -8.91 15.04 -2.43
N TYR A 60 -7.72 15.63 -2.54
CA TYR A 60 -6.88 15.51 -3.72
C TYR A 60 -6.46 14.06 -4.01
N ARG A 61 -6.21 13.22 -2.99
CA ARG A 61 -5.89 11.79 -3.18
C ARG A 61 -7.07 11.01 -3.74
N ASP A 62 -8.29 11.33 -3.31
CA ASP A 62 -9.51 10.62 -3.75
C ASP A 62 -9.71 10.75 -5.28
N ARG A 63 -9.13 11.77 -5.92
CA ARG A 63 -9.16 11.91 -7.39
C ARG A 63 -8.41 10.80 -8.13
N PHE A 64 -7.51 10.07 -7.46
CA PHE A 64 -6.70 9.01 -8.06
C PHE A 64 -7.20 7.60 -7.74
N ASP A 65 -8.44 7.47 -7.25
CA ASP A 65 -9.03 6.19 -6.81
C ASP A 65 -9.66 5.36 -7.95
N GLU A 66 -9.36 5.68 -9.22
CA GLU A 66 -9.91 4.97 -10.40
C GLU A 66 -9.66 3.45 -10.39
N HIS A 67 -8.58 3.03 -9.74
CA HIS A 67 -8.12 1.63 -9.73
C HIS A 67 -8.40 0.89 -8.42
N THR A 68 -9.29 1.44 -7.57
CA THR A 68 -9.66 0.90 -6.25
C THR A 68 -9.94 -0.60 -6.24
N LEU A 69 -10.81 -1.06 -7.15
CA LEU A 69 -11.22 -2.47 -7.20
C LEU A 69 -10.06 -3.41 -7.52
N GLY A 70 -9.19 -3.03 -8.46
CA GLY A 70 -8.04 -3.86 -8.85
C GLY A 70 -6.99 -3.94 -7.74
N TYR A 71 -6.69 -2.84 -7.04
CA TYR A 71 -5.80 -2.86 -5.88
C TYR A 71 -6.38 -3.66 -4.71
N SER A 72 -7.69 -3.58 -4.51
CA SER A 72 -8.39 -4.34 -3.47
C SER A 72 -8.32 -5.84 -3.79
N ALA A 73 -8.62 -6.23 -5.03
CA ALA A 73 -8.52 -7.61 -5.49
C ALA A 73 -7.09 -8.15 -5.36
N LEU A 74 -6.08 -7.36 -5.74
CA LEU A 74 -4.66 -7.71 -5.55
C LEU A 74 -4.35 -8.05 -4.09
N LEU A 75 -4.68 -7.14 -3.18
CA LEU A 75 -4.31 -7.27 -1.76
C LEU A 75 -5.09 -8.39 -1.07
N VAL A 76 -6.36 -8.57 -1.43
CA VAL A 76 -7.18 -9.69 -0.95
C VAL A 76 -6.64 -11.02 -1.46
N CYS A 77 -6.35 -11.17 -2.76
CA CYS A 77 -5.82 -12.41 -3.31
C CYS A 77 -4.44 -12.75 -2.74
N THR A 78 -3.59 -11.74 -2.57
CA THR A 78 -2.26 -11.93 -1.98
C THR A 78 -2.37 -12.34 -0.50
N GLY A 79 -3.24 -11.69 0.28
CA GLY A 79 -3.52 -12.05 1.66
C GLY A 79 -4.10 -13.45 1.81
N LEU A 80 -5.07 -13.83 0.99
CA LEU A 80 -5.67 -15.16 0.97
C LEU A 80 -4.65 -16.23 0.58
N SER A 81 -3.83 -15.98 -0.44
CA SER A 81 -2.76 -16.90 -0.84
C SER A 81 -1.75 -17.12 0.29
N ALA A 82 -1.35 -16.05 0.99
CA ALA A 82 -0.42 -16.16 2.10
C ALA A 82 -1.02 -16.89 3.31
N LEU A 83 -2.28 -16.58 3.65
CA LEU A 83 -3.01 -17.27 4.71
C LEU A 83 -3.15 -18.76 4.41
N ALA A 84 -3.56 -19.10 3.18
CA ALA A 84 -3.72 -20.47 2.74
C ALA A 84 -2.38 -21.24 2.74
N ALA A 85 -1.30 -20.63 2.25
CA ALA A 85 0.03 -21.21 2.31
C ALA A 85 0.48 -21.47 3.75
N GLY A 86 0.26 -20.50 4.64
CA GLY A 86 0.61 -20.61 6.05
C GLY A 86 -0.14 -21.75 6.72
N THR A 87 -1.46 -21.77 6.60
CA THR A 87 -2.30 -22.79 7.23
C THR A 87 -2.02 -24.19 6.69
N ALA A 88 -1.90 -24.35 5.36
CA ALA A 88 -1.56 -25.63 4.75
C ALA A 88 -0.18 -26.12 5.18
N ALA A 89 0.83 -25.24 5.21
CA ALA A 89 2.18 -25.62 5.65
C ALA A 89 2.21 -26.03 7.13
N HIS A 90 1.45 -25.35 8.00
CA HIS A 90 1.33 -25.72 9.41
C HIS A 90 0.66 -27.09 9.59
N GLN A 91 -0.38 -27.39 8.81
CA GLN A 91 -1.06 -28.68 8.83
C GLN A 91 -0.19 -29.81 8.27
N LEU A 92 0.55 -29.56 7.19
CA LEU A 92 1.52 -30.52 6.64
C LEU A 92 2.66 -30.82 7.62
N LEU A 93 3.13 -29.82 8.37
CA LEU A 93 4.11 -30.01 9.42
C LEU A 93 3.55 -30.92 10.54
N GLY A 94 2.32 -30.66 10.98
CA GLY A 94 1.66 -31.53 11.96
C GLY A 94 1.48 -32.96 11.47
N LEU A 95 1.15 -33.15 10.19
CA LEU A 95 1.05 -34.48 9.58
C LEU A 95 2.39 -35.21 9.57
N ALA A 96 3.49 -34.51 9.26
CA ALA A 96 4.85 -35.07 9.29
C ALA A 96 5.30 -35.49 10.70
N GLU A 97 4.72 -34.88 11.73
CA GLU A 97 4.95 -35.19 13.14
C GLU A 97 4.00 -36.27 13.68
N GLY A 98 3.10 -36.81 12.85
CA GLY A 98 2.15 -37.83 13.24
C GLY A 98 0.95 -37.32 14.04
N LEU A 99 0.70 -36.00 14.04
CA LEU A 99 -0.50 -35.43 14.63
C LEU A 99 -1.74 -35.75 13.78
N ASP A 100 -2.89 -35.85 14.42
CA ASP A 100 -4.16 -35.95 13.71
C ASP A 100 -4.50 -34.58 13.10
N VAL A 101 -4.65 -34.56 11.78
CA VAL A 101 -4.84 -33.33 10.99
C VAL A 101 -6.13 -33.47 10.20
N ASP A 102 -6.97 -32.45 10.29
CA ASP A 102 -8.17 -32.33 9.48
C ASP A 102 -7.81 -32.26 7.98
N ARG A 103 -8.03 -33.37 7.28
CA ARG A 103 -7.73 -33.53 5.85
C ARG A 103 -8.65 -32.71 4.97
N GLU A 104 -9.89 -32.49 5.40
CA GLU A 104 -10.85 -31.66 4.66
C GLU A 104 -10.43 -30.19 4.73
N GLY A 105 -10.07 -29.72 5.92
CA GLY A 105 -9.46 -28.41 6.12
C GLY A 105 -8.20 -28.22 5.27
N LEU A 106 -7.30 -29.21 5.25
CA LEU A 106 -6.08 -29.16 4.43
C LEU A 106 -6.39 -29.05 2.94
N ALA A 107 -7.32 -29.87 2.43
CA ALA A 107 -7.74 -29.82 1.03
C ALA A 107 -8.36 -28.46 0.67
N LEU A 108 -9.17 -27.89 1.56
CA LEU A 108 -9.74 -26.54 1.39
C LEU A 108 -8.64 -25.49 1.27
N TRP A 109 -7.69 -25.45 2.20
CA TRP A 109 -6.62 -24.45 2.17
C TRP A 109 -5.70 -24.61 0.96
N LEU A 110 -5.38 -25.85 0.56
CA LEU A 110 -4.64 -26.08 -0.68
C LEU A 110 -5.44 -25.60 -1.90
N THR A 111 -6.75 -25.81 -1.94
CA THR A 111 -7.61 -25.32 -3.04
C THR A 111 -7.59 -23.79 -3.09
N VAL A 112 -7.76 -23.12 -1.95
CA VAL A 112 -7.68 -21.65 -1.86
C VAL A 112 -6.30 -21.17 -2.33
N LEU A 113 -5.22 -21.84 -1.93
CA LEU A 113 -3.86 -21.50 -2.37
C LEU A 113 -3.72 -21.61 -3.90
N VAL A 114 -4.12 -22.75 -4.49
CA VAL A 114 -4.03 -22.99 -5.94
C VAL A 114 -4.84 -21.97 -6.75
N VAL A 115 -5.98 -21.50 -6.23
CA VAL A 115 -6.82 -20.50 -6.91
C VAL A 115 -6.33 -19.07 -6.68
N ALA A 116 -5.93 -18.72 -5.45
CA ALA A 116 -5.54 -17.36 -5.09
C ALA A 116 -4.16 -16.98 -5.63
N THR A 117 -3.20 -17.91 -5.69
CA THR A 117 -1.83 -17.60 -6.15
C THR A 117 -1.79 -17.10 -7.60
N PRO A 118 -2.43 -17.76 -8.59
CA PRO A 118 -2.46 -17.26 -9.96
C PRO A 118 -3.15 -15.89 -10.08
N LEU A 119 -4.23 -15.67 -9.31
CA LEU A 119 -4.93 -14.38 -9.28
C LEU A 119 -4.05 -13.28 -8.70
N ALA A 120 -3.33 -13.55 -7.61
CA ALA A 120 -2.38 -12.61 -7.01
C ALA A 120 -1.22 -12.30 -7.96
N ALA A 121 -0.68 -13.30 -8.66
CA ALA A 121 0.38 -13.12 -9.65
C ALA A 121 -0.12 -12.25 -10.82
N TRP A 122 -1.29 -12.55 -11.38
CA TRP A 122 -1.90 -11.77 -12.45
C TRP A 122 -2.18 -10.32 -12.00
N ALA A 123 -2.77 -10.14 -10.82
CA ALA A 123 -3.07 -8.83 -10.26
C ALA A 123 -1.79 -8.02 -9.99
N THR A 124 -0.68 -8.68 -9.63
CA THR A 124 0.61 -8.02 -9.44
C THR A 124 1.15 -7.52 -10.77
N VAL A 125 1.06 -8.32 -11.83
CA VAL A 125 1.45 -7.90 -13.19
C VAL A 125 0.57 -6.75 -13.68
N TRP A 126 -0.74 -6.83 -13.43
CA TRP A 126 -1.68 -5.74 -13.74
C TRP A 126 -1.32 -4.46 -12.99
N ALA A 127 -1.08 -4.52 -11.68
CA ALA A 127 -0.70 -3.35 -10.88
C ALA A 127 0.63 -2.75 -11.35
N GLN A 128 1.60 -3.57 -11.77
CA GLN A 128 2.83 -3.08 -12.36
C GLN A 128 2.63 -2.38 -13.72
N ARG A 129 1.60 -2.75 -14.48
CA ARG A 129 1.24 -2.06 -15.73
C ARG A 129 0.55 -0.74 -15.44
N VAL A 130 -0.44 -0.75 -14.54
CA VAL A 130 -1.11 0.46 -14.06
C VAL A 130 -0.09 1.46 -13.51
N ASP A 131 0.83 1.03 -12.64
CA ASP A 131 1.90 1.88 -12.10
C ASP A 131 2.82 2.50 -13.18
N ARG A 132 2.91 1.88 -14.36
CA ARG A 132 3.71 2.41 -15.49
C ARG A 132 2.92 3.40 -16.34
N ASP A 133 1.64 3.12 -16.54
CA ASP A 133 0.76 3.88 -17.43
C ASP A 133 0.17 5.10 -16.71
N ASP A 134 -0.14 4.95 -15.42
CA ASP A 134 -0.62 5.98 -14.51
C ASP A 134 0.21 6.01 -13.21
N PRO A 135 1.23 6.89 -13.13
CA PRO A 135 2.07 7.00 -11.94
C PRO A 135 1.34 7.64 -10.75
N VAL A 136 0.17 8.28 -10.92
CA VAL A 136 -0.55 8.92 -9.80
C VAL A 136 -1.53 7.98 -9.10
N ALA A 137 -1.90 6.86 -9.74
CA ALA A 137 -2.65 5.75 -9.14
C ALA A 137 -2.02 5.19 -7.85
N VAL A 138 -0.72 5.44 -7.65
CA VAL A 138 0.05 5.02 -6.46
C VAL A 138 -0.37 5.77 -5.20
N TRP A 139 -0.96 6.96 -5.36
CA TRP A 139 -1.50 7.76 -4.26
C TRP A 139 -2.90 7.34 -3.84
N SER A 140 -3.51 6.39 -4.57
CA SER A 140 -4.83 5.87 -4.24
C SER A 140 -4.93 5.41 -2.79
N ARG A 141 -6.02 5.81 -2.15
CA ARG A 141 -6.26 5.55 -0.74
C ARG A 141 -6.39 4.06 -0.42
N PRO A 142 -7.13 3.25 -1.19
CA PRO A 142 -7.29 1.82 -0.94
C PRO A 142 -5.97 1.06 -1.00
N ARG A 143 -5.09 1.43 -1.95
CA ARG A 143 -3.76 0.83 -2.09
C ARG A 143 -2.96 1.03 -0.80
N ARG A 144 -2.88 2.26 -0.30
CA ARG A 144 -2.08 2.60 0.90
C ARG A 144 -2.70 2.03 2.17
N SER A 145 -4.02 2.07 2.33
CA SER A 145 -4.69 1.56 3.53
C SER A 145 -4.57 0.05 3.64
N LEU A 146 -4.92 -0.70 2.59
CA LEU A 146 -4.88 -2.15 2.59
C LEU A 146 -3.43 -2.67 2.67
N ALA A 147 -2.46 -2.02 2.04
CA ALA A 147 -1.05 -2.39 2.19
C ALA A 147 -0.57 -2.19 3.64
N ARG A 148 -0.99 -1.12 4.32
CA ARG A 148 -0.70 -0.92 5.75
C ARG A 148 -1.35 -2.00 6.61
N VAL A 149 -2.61 -2.35 6.36
CA VAL A 149 -3.28 -3.43 7.08
C VAL A 149 -2.51 -4.74 6.88
N LEU A 150 -2.13 -5.06 5.65
CA LEU A 150 -1.35 -6.27 5.36
C LEU A 150 0.00 -6.27 6.08
N LEU A 151 0.71 -5.14 6.11
CA LEU A 151 1.95 -4.96 6.87
C LEU A 151 1.76 -5.20 8.36
N TRP A 152 0.72 -4.58 8.95
CA TRP A 152 0.37 -4.77 10.36
C TRP A 152 0.03 -6.22 10.66
N CYS A 153 -0.77 -6.87 9.82
CA CYS A 153 -1.07 -8.30 9.96
C CYS A 153 0.21 -9.15 9.90
N CYS A 154 1.12 -8.90 8.96
CA CYS A 154 2.40 -9.61 8.87
C CYS A 154 3.25 -9.41 10.13
N ALA A 155 3.34 -8.17 10.61
CA ALA A 155 4.12 -7.83 11.80
C ALA A 155 3.54 -8.46 13.07
N VAL A 156 2.22 -8.38 13.26
CA VAL A 156 1.53 -8.96 14.42
C VAL A 156 1.63 -10.48 14.40
N VAL A 157 1.29 -11.14 13.29
CA VAL A 157 1.32 -12.61 13.20
C VAL A 157 2.75 -13.14 13.38
N GLY A 158 3.73 -12.56 12.67
CA GLY A 158 5.13 -12.94 12.80
C GLY A 158 5.67 -12.68 14.21
N GLY A 159 5.36 -11.52 14.78
CA GLY A 159 5.77 -11.11 16.13
C GLY A 159 5.18 -12.00 17.22
N CYS A 160 3.86 -12.23 17.21
CA CYS A 160 3.19 -13.10 18.18
C CYS A 160 3.73 -14.53 18.12
N ARG A 161 3.97 -15.08 16.91
CA ARG A 161 4.53 -16.44 16.77
C ARG A 161 5.95 -16.53 17.31
N LEU A 162 6.78 -15.53 17.02
CA LEU A 162 8.15 -15.46 17.54
C LEU A 162 8.17 -15.31 19.06
N LEU A 163 7.34 -14.43 19.62
CA LEU A 163 7.21 -14.24 21.07
C LEU A 163 6.75 -15.53 21.77
N ALA A 164 5.75 -16.22 21.22
CA ALA A 164 5.29 -17.50 21.76
C ALA A 164 6.40 -18.56 21.77
N TYR A 165 7.21 -18.62 20.70
CA TYR A 165 8.36 -19.52 20.65
C TYR A 165 9.45 -19.16 21.66
N VAL A 166 9.84 -17.87 21.74
CA VAL A 166 10.84 -17.39 22.71
C VAL A 166 10.38 -17.68 24.14
N PHE A 167 9.10 -17.46 24.43
CA PHE A 167 8.51 -17.79 25.72
C PHE A 167 8.62 -19.29 26.02
N ASN A 168 8.29 -20.17 25.06
CA ASN A 168 8.45 -21.62 25.24
C ASN A 168 9.92 -21.99 25.49
N VAL A 169 10.88 -21.42 24.74
CA VAL A 169 12.32 -21.66 24.95
C VAL A 169 12.75 -21.26 26.36
N ILE A 170 12.37 -20.06 26.82
CA ILE A 170 12.70 -19.58 28.16
C ILE A 170 12.05 -20.46 29.23
N ALA A 171 10.79 -20.87 29.04
CA ALA A 171 10.08 -21.73 29.97
C ALA A 171 10.72 -23.12 30.09
N THR A 172 11.16 -23.72 28.97
CA THR A 172 11.91 -24.98 28.97
C THR A 172 13.25 -24.82 29.69
N LEU A 173 13.98 -23.72 29.46
CA LEU A 173 15.25 -23.44 30.15
C LEU A 173 15.08 -23.18 31.65
N ALA A 174 13.95 -22.62 32.05
CA ALA A 174 13.57 -22.43 33.46
C ALA A 174 13.08 -23.73 34.13
N GLY A 175 13.00 -24.84 33.39
CA GLY A 175 12.59 -26.15 33.92
C GLY A 175 11.08 -26.29 34.15
N SER A 176 10.23 -25.57 33.40
CA SER A 176 8.78 -25.72 33.55
C SER A 176 8.29 -27.06 32.98
N GLU A 177 7.53 -27.81 33.77
CA GLU A 177 7.01 -29.14 33.39
C GLU A 177 6.01 -29.06 32.22
N TRP A 178 5.28 -27.95 32.08
CA TRP A 178 4.35 -27.77 30.97
C TRP A 178 5.04 -27.45 29.63
N ALA A 179 6.31 -27.01 29.65
CA ALA A 179 7.09 -26.71 28.46
C ALA A 179 7.97 -27.89 28.01
N SER A 180 8.27 -28.84 28.91
CA SER A 180 9.06 -30.03 28.58
C SER A 180 8.33 -31.02 27.67
N GLU A 181 6.99 -31.01 27.68
CA GLU A 181 6.15 -31.81 26.77
C GLU A 181 6.12 -31.26 25.33
N ARG A 182 6.49 -29.99 25.12
CA ARG A 182 6.50 -29.37 23.80
C ARG A 182 7.86 -29.50 23.14
N SER A 183 7.89 -30.11 21.96
CA SER A 183 9.12 -30.18 21.15
C SER A 183 9.53 -28.78 20.66
N LEU A 184 10.69 -28.30 21.11
CA LEU A 184 11.27 -27.02 20.67
C LEU A 184 11.53 -27.02 19.15
N GLY A 185 11.89 -28.17 18.56
CA GLY A 185 12.10 -28.29 17.12
C GLY A 185 10.83 -28.01 16.31
N VAL A 186 9.68 -28.50 16.78
CA VAL A 186 8.36 -28.24 16.20
C VAL A 186 8.01 -26.76 16.32
N GLY A 187 8.20 -26.18 17.50
CA GLY A 187 8.03 -24.74 17.73
C GLY A 187 8.88 -23.89 16.78
N PHE A 188 10.13 -24.29 16.56
CA PHE A 188 11.03 -23.62 15.62
C PHE A 188 10.55 -23.75 14.17
N ALA A 189 10.13 -24.94 13.73
CA ALA A 189 9.61 -25.17 12.39
C ALA A 189 8.36 -24.32 12.11
N HIS A 190 7.45 -24.20 13.08
CA HIS A 190 6.30 -23.30 13.00
C HIS A 190 6.67 -21.82 12.86
N VAL A 191 7.70 -21.36 13.59
CA VAL A 191 8.23 -20.00 13.43
C VAL A 191 8.85 -19.83 12.05
N ALA A 192 9.64 -20.79 11.59
CA ALA A 192 10.30 -20.76 10.29
C ALA A 192 9.29 -20.68 9.13
N VAL A 193 8.22 -21.49 9.17
CA VAL A 193 7.11 -21.42 8.21
C VAL A 193 6.45 -20.05 8.24
N THR A 194 6.15 -19.54 9.45
CA THR A 194 5.47 -18.24 9.60
C THR A 194 6.33 -17.11 9.06
N LEU A 195 7.60 -17.01 9.47
CA LEU A 195 8.53 -15.97 9.02
C LEU A 195 8.87 -16.09 7.54
N GLY A 196 8.97 -17.33 7.02
CA GLY A 196 9.20 -17.61 5.61
C GLY A 196 8.09 -17.06 4.71
N ILE A 197 6.90 -16.80 5.24
CA ILE A 197 5.77 -16.22 4.51
C ILE A 197 5.60 -14.73 4.86
N THR A 198 5.58 -14.38 6.15
CA THR A 198 5.31 -13.01 6.59
C THR A 198 6.43 -12.03 6.22
N TYR A 199 7.69 -12.46 6.20
CA TYR A 199 8.81 -11.60 5.81
C TYR A 199 8.78 -11.20 4.33
N PRO A 200 8.73 -12.12 3.34
CA PRO A 200 8.67 -11.72 1.94
C PRO A 200 7.38 -10.95 1.62
N LEU A 201 6.25 -11.34 2.23
CA LEU A 201 4.98 -10.63 2.06
C LEU A 201 5.04 -9.22 2.64
N GLY A 202 5.60 -9.06 3.84
CA GLY A 202 5.81 -7.77 4.47
C GLY A 202 6.76 -6.90 3.67
N ARG A 203 7.86 -7.46 3.17
CA ARG A 203 8.79 -6.75 2.28
C ARG A 203 8.10 -6.30 0.99
N TRP A 204 7.28 -7.16 0.39
CA TRP A 204 6.50 -6.82 -0.79
C TRP A 204 5.49 -5.70 -0.49
N ALA A 205 4.72 -5.81 0.59
CA ALA A 205 3.72 -4.81 0.99
C ALA A 205 4.36 -3.47 1.35
N PHE A 206 5.53 -3.49 1.99
CA PHE A 206 6.33 -2.30 2.28
C PHE A 206 6.83 -1.65 1.00
N GLY A 207 7.42 -2.44 0.09
CA GLY A 207 7.85 -1.97 -1.22
C GLY A 207 6.68 -1.43 -2.04
N PHE A 208 5.51 -2.05 -1.95
CA PHE A 208 4.29 -1.62 -2.64
C PHE A 208 3.71 -0.31 -2.09
N LEU A 209 3.86 -0.07 -0.79
CA LEU A 209 3.46 1.16 -0.09
C LEU A 209 4.44 2.32 -0.34
N HIS A 210 5.75 2.04 -0.32
CA HIS A 210 6.81 3.05 -0.33
C HIS A 210 7.56 3.16 -1.66
N ARG A 211 7.14 2.45 -2.72
CA ARG A 211 7.83 2.41 -4.01
C ARG A 211 8.18 3.79 -4.57
N PHE A 212 7.31 4.76 -4.36
CA PHE A 212 7.42 6.13 -4.88
C PHE A 212 7.73 7.18 -3.81
N ASP A 213 7.87 6.80 -2.54
CA ASP A 213 8.52 7.69 -1.55
C ASP A 213 10.03 7.83 -1.89
N ALA A 214 10.59 6.84 -2.60
CA ALA A 214 11.96 6.84 -3.11
C ALA A 214 12.10 7.35 -4.57
N GLU A 215 11.01 7.31 -5.36
CA GLU A 215 10.95 7.79 -6.74
C GLU A 215 9.98 8.97 -6.81
N ASP A 216 10.48 10.20 -6.68
CA ASP A 216 9.68 11.40 -6.83
C ASP A 216 9.05 11.42 -8.24
N PRO A 217 7.71 11.35 -8.41
CA PRO A 217 7.07 11.39 -9.72
C PRO A 217 7.23 12.75 -10.41
N THR A 218 7.70 13.79 -9.69
CA THR A 218 8.14 15.04 -10.30
C THR A 218 9.54 14.96 -10.92
N ALA A 219 10.24 13.83 -10.76
CA ALA A 219 11.54 13.61 -11.38
C ALA A 219 11.41 13.71 -12.92
N PRO A 220 12.35 14.38 -13.61
CA PRO A 220 12.29 14.66 -15.05
C PRO A 220 12.02 13.44 -15.95
N ARG A 221 12.33 12.24 -15.46
CA ARG A 221 12.14 10.96 -16.18
C ARG A 221 10.68 10.55 -16.31
N ALA A 222 9.81 10.87 -15.34
CA ALA A 222 8.38 10.58 -15.43
C ALA A 222 7.67 11.55 -16.38
N ARG A 223 7.98 12.86 -16.28
CA ARG A 223 7.47 13.91 -17.19
C ARG A 223 7.81 13.63 -18.65
N SER A 224 9.07 13.29 -18.93
CA SER A 224 9.53 12.95 -20.28
C SER A 224 8.92 11.67 -20.86
N ARG A 225 8.46 10.71 -20.03
CA ARG A 225 7.71 9.55 -20.52
C ARG A 225 6.29 9.93 -20.94
N ARG A 226 5.60 10.76 -20.16
CA ARG A 226 4.24 11.23 -20.47
C ARG A 226 4.22 12.10 -21.71
N GLU A 227 5.16 13.04 -21.84
CA GLU A 227 5.32 13.89 -23.03
C GLU A 227 5.61 13.07 -24.30
N ARG A 228 6.37 11.97 -24.20
CA ARG A 228 6.56 11.04 -25.33
C ARG A 228 5.28 10.27 -25.67
N ALA A 229 4.50 9.86 -24.68
CA ALA A 229 3.26 9.13 -24.89
C ALA A 229 2.18 10.03 -25.54
N THR A 230 2.03 11.27 -25.07
CA THR A 230 1.07 12.23 -25.64
C THR A 230 1.55 12.83 -26.95
N GLY A 231 2.83 13.17 -27.07
CA GLY A 231 3.43 13.69 -28.31
C GLY A 231 3.49 12.65 -29.45
N GLY A 232 3.70 11.38 -29.13
CA GLY A 232 3.66 10.28 -30.11
C GLY A 232 2.25 9.97 -30.64
N SER A 233 1.21 10.26 -29.86
CA SER A 233 -0.19 10.11 -30.27
C SER A 233 -0.62 11.20 -31.26
N ALA A 234 -0.24 12.46 -31.00
CA ALA A 234 -0.56 13.60 -31.87
C ALA A 234 0.08 13.52 -33.27
N LEU A 235 1.27 12.92 -33.37
CA LEU A 235 1.95 12.70 -34.65
C LEU A 235 1.35 11.56 -35.49
N ARG A 236 0.59 10.65 -34.88
CA ARG A 236 -0.08 9.54 -35.58
C ARG A 236 -1.48 9.88 -36.08
N SER A 237 -2.10 10.95 -35.59
CA SER A 237 -3.42 11.40 -36.05
C SER A 237 -3.38 12.43 -37.19
N ALA A 238 -2.17 12.84 -37.62
CA ALA A 238 -1.95 13.90 -38.60
C ALA A 238 -1.47 13.40 -39.99
N GLY A 239 -1.46 12.08 -40.22
CA GLY A 239 -1.13 11.45 -41.50
C GLY A 239 -2.17 10.41 -41.87
#